data_AF-A0A9D6QK44-F1
#
_entry.id   AF-A0A9D6QK44-F1
#
_cell.length_a   1.000
_cell.length_b   1.000
_cell.length_c   1.000
_cell.angle_alpha   90.00
_cell.angle_beta   90.00
_cell.angle_gamma   90.00
#
_symmetry.space_group_name_H-M   'P 1'
#
loop_
_entity.id
_entity.type
_entity.pdbx_description
1 polymer ?
#
loop_
_entity_poly.entity_id
_entity_poly.type
_entity_poly.pdbx_seq_one_letter_code
_entity_poly.pdbx_strand_id
1 'polypeptide(L)'
;MRTPTFFLLALATAGVLVASGCGPGDNPGANGDGQMQGTAQYADCKQDKNGQPQEPAKPDPQPIAITVEMSGTGTFPKLQSSCSLDGKFDGSMSGSSTSDSSGNYVYDFNTANAFKTDLGCTIPDLKVAQILSFKVVAKLQNTQQNCKTYCDAQLRASCENSCDAQFQTQQGRATCRSSCEASGSGSCQTQCTGSTTRRITAEVSLSAAALAELNAQRAGLDGVGEVNLDLTFSKVTDGN
;
A
#
# COMPACT_ATOMS: atom_id res chain seq x y z
N MET A 1 -29.04 22.11 8.39
CA MET A 1 -27.68 21.83 7.88
C MET A 1 -27.13 20.68 8.71
N ARG A 2 -26.98 19.48 8.12
CA ARG A 2 -26.42 18.31 8.81
C ARG A 2 -24.93 18.22 8.49
N THR A 3 -24.11 18.21 9.52
CA THR A 3 -22.66 18.01 9.45
C THR A 3 -22.36 16.59 8.95
N PRO A 4 -21.50 16.38 7.94
CA PRO A 4 -21.07 15.04 7.57
C PRO A 4 -20.08 14.52 8.62
N THR A 5 -20.44 13.42 9.29
CA THR A 5 -19.56 12.68 10.19
C THR A 5 -18.49 11.97 9.35
N PHE A 6 -17.22 12.27 9.64
CA PHE A 6 -16.05 11.68 8.98
C PHE A 6 -15.85 10.20 9.35
N PHE A 7 -15.74 9.39 8.29
CA PHE A 7 -14.89 8.21 8.08
C PHE A 7 -14.73 7.14 9.18
N LEU A 8 -15.33 5.96 8.93
CA LEU A 8 -14.86 4.69 9.48
C LEU A 8 -13.53 4.30 8.81
N LEU A 9 -12.49 4.16 9.63
CA LEU A 9 -11.22 3.57 9.25
C LEU A 9 -11.46 2.05 9.03
N ALA A 10 -11.53 1.60 7.79
CA ALA A 10 -11.45 0.18 7.50
C ALA A 10 -10.03 -0.29 7.84
N LEU A 11 -9.87 -1.04 8.94
CA LEU A 11 -8.62 -1.75 9.22
C LEU A 11 -8.39 -2.76 8.10
N ALA A 12 -7.53 -2.41 7.14
CA ALA A 12 -6.92 -3.39 6.26
C ALA A 12 -6.05 -4.29 7.15
N THR A 13 -6.52 -5.50 7.44
CA THR A 13 -5.67 -6.53 8.04
C THR A 13 -4.68 -6.96 6.99
N ALA A 14 -3.46 -6.40 7.03
CA ALA A 14 -2.32 -6.94 6.32
C ALA A 14 -2.02 -8.33 6.92
N GLY A 15 -2.51 -9.38 6.25
CA GLY A 15 -2.15 -10.75 6.55
C GLY A 15 -0.81 -11.04 5.87
N VAL A 16 0.25 -11.21 6.65
CA VAL A 16 1.52 -11.72 6.13
C VAL A 16 1.33 -13.23 5.93
N LEU A 17 1.12 -13.66 4.68
CA LEU A 17 1.26 -15.06 4.32
C LEU A 17 2.74 -15.32 4.06
N VAL A 18 3.40 -16.00 5.00
CA VAL A 18 4.74 -16.53 4.76
C VAL A 18 4.60 -17.78 3.90
N ALA A 19 4.80 -17.63 2.60
CA ALA A 19 5.04 -18.77 1.74
C ALA A 19 6.42 -19.33 2.09
N SER A 20 6.47 -20.28 3.03
CA SER A 20 7.65 -21.10 3.26
C SER A 20 7.81 -22.06 2.08
N GLY A 21 8.24 -21.53 0.94
CA GLY A 21 8.64 -22.30 -0.22
C GLY A 21 9.96 -23.01 0.07
N CYS A 22 9.90 -24.18 0.72
CA CYS A 22 11.04 -25.09 0.80
C CYS A 22 11.27 -25.73 -0.59
N GLY A 23 11.93 -24.98 -1.48
CA GLY A 23 12.50 -25.52 -2.71
C GLY A 23 14.02 -25.28 -2.69
N PRO A 24 14.86 -26.32 -2.74
CA PRO A 24 16.29 -26.16 -2.91
C PRO A 24 16.56 -25.76 -4.36
N GLY A 25 16.39 -24.48 -4.66
CA GLY A 25 16.80 -23.86 -5.92
C GLY A 25 18.08 -23.08 -5.69
N ASP A 26 19.19 -23.62 -6.17
CA ASP A 26 20.46 -22.90 -6.27
C ASP A 26 20.28 -21.66 -7.16
N ASN A 27 20.07 -20.49 -6.55
CA ASN A 27 20.17 -19.19 -7.21
C ASN A 27 21.53 -18.56 -6.84
N PRO A 28 22.60 -18.80 -7.61
CA PRO A 28 23.91 -18.23 -7.35
C PRO A 28 23.93 -16.78 -7.83
N GLY A 29 23.52 -15.88 -6.95
CA GLY A 29 23.50 -14.43 -7.19
C GLY A 29 22.87 -13.58 -6.09
N ALA A 30 22.48 -14.18 -4.97
CA ALA A 30 21.83 -13.52 -3.84
C ALA A 30 22.78 -12.57 -3.09
N ASN A 31 22.93 -11.36 -3.61
CA ASN A 31 22.96 -10.21 -2.70
C ASN A 31 21.60 -10.21 -2.01
N GLY A 32 21.55 -10.04 -0.68
CA GLY A 32 20.34 -10.08 0.15
C GLY A 32 19.36 -8.94 -0.13
N ASP A 33 18.94 -8.79 -1.39
CA ASP A 33 18.00 -7.79 -1.85
C ASP A 33 16.61 -8.24 -1.38
N GLY A 34 16.12 -7.60 -0.32
CA GLY A 34 14.75 -7.80 0.09
C GLY A 34 13.80 -7.38 -1.03
N GLN A 35 12.60 -7.96 -1.05
CA GLN A 35 11.54 -7.56 -1.99
C GLN A 35 10.23 -7.36 -1.26
N MET A 36 9.37 -6.51 -1.80
CA MET A 36 7.99 -6.36 -1.40
C MET A 36 7.09 -6.73 -2.58
N GLN A 37 6.11 -7.59 -2.35
CA GLN A 37 5.19 -8.03 -3.40
C GLN A 37 3.76 -8.11 -2.87
N GLY A 38 2.79 -8.09 -3.76
CA GLY A 38 1.38 -8.25 -3.40
C GLY A 38 0.46 -7.81 -4.52
N THR A 39 -0.78 -7.48 -4.17
CA THR A 39 -1.77 -6.99 -5.12
C THR A 39 -2.07 -5.50 -4.94
N ALA A 40 -2.27 -4.81 -6.05
CA ALA A 40 -2.73 -3.43 -6.12
C ALA A 40 -4.21 -3.42 -6.49
N GLN A 41 -5.03 -2.78 -5.67
CA GLN A 41 -6.47 -2.69 -5.86
C GLN A 41 -7.03 -1.37 -5.35
N TYR A 42 -8.19 -0.95 -5.83
CA TYR A 42 -8.93 0.17 -5.25
C TYR A 42 -9.76 -0.30 -4.06
N ALA A 43 -10.01 0.59 -3.10
CA ALA A 43 -11.03 0.29 -2.09
C ALA A 43 -12.41 0.23 -2.79
N ASP A 44 -13.01 -0.95 -2.77
CA ASP A 44 -14.21 -1.30 -3.52
C ASP A 44 -15.22 -2.01 -2.60
N CYS A 45 -16.43 -2.26 -3.09
CA CYS A 45 -17.39 -3.10 -2.40
C CYS A 45 -16.96 -4.58 -2.40
N LYS A 46 -17.44 -5.33 -1.41
CA LYS A 46 -17.28 -6.79 -1.32
C LYS A 46 -18.32 -7.52 -2.17
N GLN A 47 -19.42 -6.85 -2.48
CA GLN A 47 -20.55 -7.43 -3.19
C GLN A 47 -21.06 -6.50 -4.28
N ASP A 48 -21.44 -7.08 -5.42
CA ASP A 48 -22.05 -6.37 -6.53
C ASP A 48 -23.47 -5.85 -6.18
N LYS A 49 -24.08 -5.13 -7.13
CA LYS A 49 -25.45 -4.62 -7.02
C LYS A 49 -26.52 -5.69 -6.81
N ASN A 50 -26.22 -6.97 -7.08
CA ASN A 50 -27.11 -8.11 -6.88
C ASN A 50 -26.82 -8.84 -5.55
N GLY A 51 -25.86 -8.36 -4.75
CA GLY A 51 -25.43 -8.99 -3.51
C GLY A 51 -24.49 -10.19 -3.69
N GLN A 52 -23.98 -10.43 -4.90
CA GLN A 52 -23.00 -11.49 -5.17
C GLN A 52 -21.59 -11.02 -4.83
N PRO A 53 -20.67 -11.91 -4.39
CA PRO A 53 -19.28 -11.54 -4.18
C PRO A 53 -18.68 -10.88 -5.43
N GLN A 54 -17.93 -9.79 -5.21
CA GLN A 54 -17.24 -9.06 -6.27
C GLN A 54 -15.76 -8.95 -5.92
N GLU A 55 -14.90 -9.17 -6.91
CA GLU A 55 -13.47 -8.89 -6.78
C GLU A 55 -13.24 -7.36 -6.85
N PRO A 56 -12.41 -6.78 -5.96
CA PRO A 56 -12.09 -5.37 -6.01
C PRO A 56 -11.51 -4.95 -7.37
N ALA A 57 -11.93 -3.79 -7.87
CA ALA A 57 -11.37 -3.23 -9.08
C ALA A 57 -9.86 -2.97 -8.92
N LYS A 58 -9.11 -3.22 -9.99
CA LYS A 58 -7.65 -3.10 -10.03
C LYS A 58 -7.24 -1.91 -10.89
N PRO A 59 -6.08 -1.28 -10.63
CA PRO A 59 -5.51 -0.30 -11.54
C PRO A 59 -5.06 -0.99 -12.83
N ASP A 60 -5.11 -0.25 -13.94
CA ASP A 60 -4.50 -0.72 -15.19
C ASP A 60 -2.97 -0.87 -15.01
N PRO A 61 -2.31 -1.73 -15.82
CA PRO A 61 -0.86 -1.88 -15.78
C PRO A 61 -0.14 -0.54 -15.95
N GLN A 62 0.62 -0.13 -14.92
CA GLN A 62 1.32 1.15 -14.91
C GLN A 62 2.40 1.19 -13.83
N PRO A 63 3.32 2.17 -13.90
CA PRO A 63 4.25 2.44 -12.82
C PRO A 63 3.55 2.89 -11.53
N ILE A 64 3.90 2.26 -10.42
CA ILE A 64 3.53 2.62 -9.05
C ILE A 64 4.74 3.27 -8.39
N ALA A 65 4.63 4.55 -8.02
CA ALA A 65 5.66 5.18 -7.20
C ALA A 65 5.51 4.71 -5.76
N ILE A 66 6.54 4.08 -5.20
CA ILE A 66 6.51 3.48 -3.87
C ILE A 66 7.52 4.22 -3.00
N THR A 67 7.10 4.62 -1.81
CA THR A 67 7.96 5.12 -0.73
C THR A 67 7.76 4.26 0.50
N VAL A 68 8.84 3.74 1.05
CA VAL A 68 8.86 2.94 2.26
C VAL A 68 9.56 3.75 3.34
N GLU A 69 8.79 4.21 4.32
CA GLU A 69 9.24 4.87 5.53
C GLU A 69 9.50 3.79 6.60
N MET A 70 10.68 3.80 7.21
CA MET A 70 11.07 2.79 8.17
C MET A 70 11.90 3.41 9.29
N SER A 71 11.53 3.10 10.53
CA SER A 71 12.36 3.40 11.70
C SER A 71 12.77 2.12 12.41
N GLY A 72 13.89 2.16 13.11
CA GLY A 72 14.43 1.00 13.78
C GLY A 72 15.70 1.26 14.57
N THR A 73 16.33 0.16 14.96
CA THR A 73 17.67 0.13 15.52
C THR A 73 18.59 -0.70 14.64
N GLY A 74 19.88 -0.35 14.63
CA GLY A 74 20.86 -1.02 13.80
C GLY A 74 22.29 -0.62 14.15
N THR A 75 23.23 -1.24 13.46
CA THR A 75 24.64 -0.87 13.51
C THR A 75 25.05 -0.24 12.19
N PHE A 76 25.93 0.75 12.27
CA PHE A 76 26.33 1.55 11.14
C PHE A 76 27.87 1.60 11.06
N PRO A 77 28.50 0.71 10.29
CA PRO A 77 29.96 0.59 10.27
C PRO A 77 30.68 1.85 9.75
N LYS A 78 29.99 2.68 8.96
CA LYS A 78 30.57 3.79 8.20
C LYS A 78 29.63 5.00 8.09
N LEU A 79 29.12 5.53 9.21
CA LEU A 79 28.43 6.81 9.17
C LEU A 79 29.43 7.95 8.98
N GLN A 80 29.05 8.93 8.16
CA GLN A 80 29.69 10.23 8.17
C GLN A 80 29.50 10.86 9.56
N SER A 81 30.51 11.59 10.05
CA SER A 81 30.48 12.19 11.40
C SER A 81 29.30 13.14 11.62
N SER A 82 28.78 13.76 10.56
CA SER A 82 27.57 14.60 10.57
C SER A 82 26.26 13.83 10.69
N CYS A 83 26.30 12.50 10.56
CA CYS A 83 25.14 11.61 10.50
C CYS A 83 25.11 10.67 11.70
N SER A 84 25.59 11.11 12.87
CA SER A 84 25.61 10.26 14.07
C SER A 84 24.18 9.90 14.47
N LEU A 85 23.92 8.60 14.47
CA LEU A 85 22.66 7.97 14.81
C LEU A 85 22.98 7.07 16.00
N ASP A 86 22.44 7.35 17.19
CA ASP A 86 22.69 6.61 18.45
C ASP A 86 22.12 5.18 18.41
N GLY A 87 22.54 4.37 17.43
CA GLY A 87 22.00 3.04 17.13
C GLY A 87 20.57 3.04 16.58
N LYS A 88 19.94 4.21 16.37
CA LYS A 88 18.56 4.36 15.87
C LYS A 88 18.55 4.98 14.50
N PHE A 89 17.68 4.53 13.61
CA PHE A 89 17.46 5.18 12.32
C PHE A 89 15.98 5.50 12.13
N ASP A 90 15.75 6.60 11.42
CA ASP A 90 14.50 6.94 10.74
C ASP A 90 14.88 7.40 9.33
N GLY A 91 14.07 7.04 8.36
CA GLY A 91 14.34 7.36 6.97
C GLY A 91 13.39 6.65 6.00
N SER A 92 13.64 6.88 4.72
CA SER A 92 12.81 6.36 3.65
C SER A 92 13.62 5.83 2.47
N MET A 93 13.00 4.90 1.76
CA MET A 93 13.42 4.43 0.45
C MET A 93 12.33 4.74 -0.55
N SER A 94 12.68 5.29 -1.71
CA SER A 94 11.73 5.53 -2.79
C SER A 94 12.17 4.83 -4.06
N GLY A 95 11.20 4.34 -4.81
CA GLY A 95 11.43 3.73 -6.11
C GLY A 95 10.11 3.57 -6.87
N SER A 96 10.14 2.76 -7.91
CA SER A 96 8.96 2.44 -8.71
C SER A 96 8.85 0.95 -8.95
N SER A 97 7.63 0.44 -8.86
CA SER A 97 7.24 -0.89 -9.35
C SER A 97 6.27 -0.73 -10.52
N THR A 98 5.89 -1.82 -11.18
CA THR A 98 4.81 -1.85 -12.17
C THR A 98 3.81 -2.92 -11.76
N SER A 99 2.51 -2.59 -11.74
CA SER A 99 1.48 -3.62 -11.60
C SER A 99 1.23 -4.33 -12.93
N ASP A 100 1.02 -5.63 -12.89
CA ASP A 100 0.56 -6.41 -14.04
C ASP A 100 -0.97 -6.27 -14.26
N SER A 101 -1.50 -6.94 -15.28
CA SER A 101 -2.94 -6.93 -15.59
C SER A 101 -3.81 -7.60 -14.53
N SER A 102 -3.22 -8.42 -13.68
CA SER A 102 -3.87 -9.08 -12.54
C SER A 102 -3.74 -8.26 -11.26
N GLY A 103 -3.12 -7.07 -11.33
CA GLY A 103 -2.85 -6.19 -10.20
C GLY A 103 -1.66 -6.61 -9.35
N ASN A 104 -0.92 -7.66 -9.69
CA ASN A 104 0.25 -8.07 -8.92
C ASN A 104 1.38 -7.06 -9.15
N TYR A 105 2.15 -6.78 -8.11
CA TYR A 105 3.35 -5.94 -8.21
C TYR A 105 4.50 -6.57 -7.42
N VAL A 106 5.72 -6.26 -7.85
CA VAL A 106 6.98 -6.63 -7.17
C VAL A 106 7.86 -5.39 -7.09
N TYR A 107 8.33 -5.06 -5.89
CA TYR A 107 9.16 -3.91 -5.57
C TYR A 107 10.44 -4.38 -4.89
N ASP A 108 11.57 -4.20 -5.56
CA ASP A 108 12.86 -4.60 -5.02
C ASP A 108 13.40 -3.51 -4.06
N PHE A 109 13.77 -3.91 -2.85
CA PHE A 109 14.53 -3.06 -1.94
C PHE A 109 15.97 -3.00 -2.42
N ASN A 110 16.26 -2.15 -3.41
CA ASN A 110 17.65 -1.86 -3.77
C ASN A 110 18.29 -0.97 -2.68
N THR A 111 18.73 -1.61 -1.60
CA THR A 111 19.27 -0.96 -0.41
C THR A 111 20.59 -0.24 -0.66
N ALA A 112 21.30 -0.58 -1.74
CA ALA A 112 22.65 -0.08 -2.00
C ALA A 112 22.73 1.45 -2.17
N ASN A 113 21.64 2.14 -2.52
CA ASN A 113 21.64 3.61 -2.71
C ASN A 113 20.35 4.35 -2.30
N ALA A 114 19.34 3.67 -1.74
CA ALA A 114 18.00 4.24 -1.63
C ALA A 114 17.58 4.69 -0.23
N PHE A 115 18.19 4.18 0.86
CA PHE A 115 17.77 4.56 2.21
C PHE A 115 18.39 5.91 2.60
N LYS A 116 17.54 6.93 2.69
CA LYS A 116 17.92 8.27 3.16
C LYS A 116 17.30 8.52 4.51
N THR A 117 18.12 8.95 5.46
CA THR A 117 17.61 9.47 6.72
C THR A 117 16.89 10.80 6.51
N ASP A 118 16.12 11.24 7.51
CA ASP A 118 15.51 12.57 7.51
C ASP A 118 16.55 13.71 7.45
N LEU A 119 17.80 13.41 7.83
CA LEU A 119 18.94 14.34 7.71
C LEU A 119 19.57 14.33 6.30
N GLY A 120 19.01 13.57 5.36
CA GLY A 120 19.52 13.42 4.00
C GLY A 120 20.77 12.54 3.89
N CYS A 121 21.14 11.85 4.97
CA CYS A 121 22.31 10.97 4.97
C CYS A 121 21.97 9.63 4.30
N THR A 122 22.83 9.21 3.36
CA THR A 122 22.83 7.82 2.90
C THR A 122 23.53 6.96 3.96
N ILE A 123 22.91 5.85 4.33
CA ILE A 123 23.50 4.87 5.24
C ILE A 123 24.00 3.68 4.41
N PRO A 124 25.28 3.67 3.98
CA PRO A 124 25.85 2.48 3.38
C PRO A 124 25.90 1.35 4.42
N ASP A 125 25.66 0.12 3.98
CA ASP A 125 25.83 -1.09 4.78
C ASP A 125 24.97 -1.12 6.07
N LEU A 126 23.72 -0.63 6.00
CA LEU A 126 22.79 -0.64 7.14
C LEU A 126 22.48 -2.09 7.59
N LYS A 127 22.96 -2.44 8.79
CA LYS A 127 22.60 -3.69 9.47
C LYS A 127 21.51 -3.43 10.50
N VAL A 128 20.27 -3.75 10.14
CA VAL A 128 19.12 -3.54 11.03
C VAL A 128 19.07 -4.63 12.09
N ALA A 129 19.06 -4.23 13.35
CA ALA A 129 18.83 -5.11 14.49
C ALA A 129 17.34 -5.29 14.77
N GLN A 130 16.55 -4.22 14.62
CA GLN A 130 15.11 -4.25 14.83
C GLN A 130 14.41 -3.14 14.02
N ILE A 131 13.32 -3.47 13.34
CA ILE A 131 12.36 -2.52 12.78
C ILE A 131 11.31 -2.19 13.84
N LEU A 132 11.08 -0.90 14.07
CA LEU A 132 10.11 -0.37 15.03
C LEU A 132 8.87 0.19 14.32
N SER A 133 9.04 0.78 13.14
CA SER A 133 7.93 1.20 12.29
C SER A 133 8.23 0.87 10.82
N PHE A 134 7.17 0.54 10.08
CA PHE A 134 7.24 0.27 8.66
C PHE A 134 5.95 0.76 8.01
N LYS A 135 6.07 1.75 7.13
CA LYS A 135 4.95 2.35 6.41
C LYS A 135 5.29 2.44 4.93
N VAL A 136 4.35 2.00 4.10
CA VAL A 136 4.42 2.07 2.65
C VAL A 136 3.41 3.07 2.16
N VAL A 137 3.87 4.01 1.34
CA VAL A 137 3.06 4.97 0.61
C VAL A 137 3.23 4.67 -0.87
N ALA A 138 2.18 4.18 -1.52
CA ALA A 138 2.16 3.93 -2.95
C ALA A 138 1.28 4.97 -3.66
N LYS A 139 1.75 5.50 -4.79
CA LYS A 139 1.09 6.54 -5.58
C LYS A 139 0.96 6.09 -7.03
N LEU A 140 -0.27 6.05 -7.55
CA LEU A 140 -0.57 5.81 -8.97
C LEU A 140 -0.61 7.13 -9.75
N GLN A 141 -0.35 7.04 -11.05
CA GLN A 141 -0.64 8.15 -11.96
C GLN A 141 -2.14 8.35 -12.09
N ASN A 142 -2.54 9.60 -12.26
CA ASN A 142 -3.95 9.96 -12.34
C ASN A 142 -4.44 10.04 -13.79
N THR A 143 -4.39 8.91 -14.49
CA THR A 143 -4.92 8.82 -15.85
C THR A 143 -6.45 8.90 -15.83
N GLN A 144 -7.06 9.30 -16.94
CA GLN A 144 -8.53 9.32 -17.06
C GLN A 144 -9.15 7.95 -16.73
N GLN A 145 -8.48 6.88 -17.15
CA GLN A 145 -8.93 5.51 -16.94
C GLN A 145 -8.83 5.10 -15.46
N ASN A 146 -7.70 5.34 -14.79
CA ASN A 146 -7.58 5.08 -13.34
C ASN A 146 -8.57 5.90 -12.54
N CYS A 147 -8.76 7.17 -12.89
CA CYS A 147 -9.75 8.03 -12.25
C CYS A 147 -11.15 7.44 -12.32
N LYS A 148 -11.55 6.98 -13.51
CA LYS A 148 -12.85 6.38 -13.70
C LYS A 148 -12.99 5.13 -12.83
N THR A 149 -12.03 4.20 -12.90
CA THR A 149 -12.07 2.95 -12.13
C THR A 149 -12.06 3.19 -10.62
N TYR A 150 -11.20 4.08 -10.14
CA TYR A 150 -11.14 4.49 -8.73
C TYR A 150 -12.48 5.08 -8.27
N CYS A 151 -13.04 6.02 -9.03
CA CYS A 151 -14.30 6.67 -8.66
C CYS A 151 -15.47 5.69 -8.65
N ASP A 152 -15.53 4.78 -9.62
CA ASP A 152 -16.55 3.74 -9.67
C ASP A 152 -16.41 2.79 -8.46
N ALA A 153 -15.19 2.40 -8.08
CA ALA A 153 -14.93 1.57 -6.91
C ALA A 153 -15.29 2.26 -5.58
N GLN A 154 -14.88 3.52 -5.41
CA GLN A 154 -15.21 4.31 -4.22
C GLN A 154 -16.72 4.51 -4.06
N LEU A 155 -17.42 4.77 -5.16
CA LEU A 155 -18.88 4.85 -5.17
C LEU A 155 -19.50 3.55 -4.66
N ARG A 156 -19.11 2.41 -5.24
CA ARG A 156 -19.61 1.10 -4.85
C ARG A 156 -19.35 0.82 -3.36
N ALA A 157 -18.14 1.06 -2.88
CA ALA A 157 -17.79 0.91 -1.47
C ALA A 157 -18.66 1.80 -0.56
N SER A 158 -18.89 3.07 -0.94
CA SER A 158 -19.75 3.99 -0.20
C SER A 158 -21.22 3.55 -0.21
N CYS A 159 -21.70 3.04 -1.34
CA CYS A 159 -23.05 2.51 -1.49
C CYS A 159 -23.24 1.25 -0.63
N GLU A 160 -22.30 0.31 -0.65
CA GLU A 160 -22.35 -0.88 0.21
C GLU A 160 -22.43 -0.50 1.69
N ASN A 161 -21.52 0.35 2.17
CA ASN A 161 -21.52 0.79 3.57
C ASN A 161 -22.84 1.46 3.99
N SER A 162 -23.40 2.31 3.13
CA SER A 162 -24.65 3.02 3.41
C SER A 162 -25.84 2.05 3.43
N CYS A 163 -25.90 1.12 2.48
CA CYS A 163 -27.00 0.17 2.35
C CYS A 163 -26.96 -0.92 3.42
N ASP A 164 -25.78 -1.39 3.81
CA ASP A 164 -25.60 -2.38 4.88
C ASP A 164 -26.05 -1.83 6.23
N ALA A 165 -25.83 -0.53 6.48
CA ALA A 165 -26.32 0.15 7.68
C ALA A 165 -27.85 0.34 7.68
N GLN A 166 -28.48 0.45 6.51
CA GLN A 166 -29.91 0.75 6.37
C GLN A 166 -30.79 -0.51 6.30
N PHE A 167 -30.30 -1.61 5.71
CA PHE A 167 -31.11 -2.78 5.37
C PHE A 167 -30.57 -4.06 5.99
N GLN A 168 -31.46 -4.78 6.69
CA GLN A 168 -31.13 -6.07 7.30
C GLN A 168 -31.20 -7.24 6.32
N THR A 169 -32.05 -7.16 5.28
CA THR A 169 -32.23 -8.24 4.29
C THR A 169 -31.29 -8.07 3.09
N GLN A 170 -30.85 -9.19 2.51
CA GLN A 170 -30.00 -9.17 1.31
C GLN A 170 -30.68 -8.48 0.12
N GLN A 171 -31.98 -8.74 -0.09
CA GLN A 171 -32.74 -8.12 -1.17
C GLN A 171 -32.85 -6.59 -1.00
N GLY A 172 -33.04 -6.12 0.24
CA GLY A 172 -33.06 -4.68 0.56
C GLY A 172 -31.72 -4.02 0.27
N ARG A 173 -30.62 -4.65 0.70
CA ARG A 173 -29.25 -4.18 0.41
C ARG A 173 -28.97 -4.09 -1.09
N ALA A 174 -29.27 -5.14 -1.85
CA ALA A 174 -29.06 -5.18 -3.30
C ALA A 174 -29.85 -4.06 -4.03
N THR A 175 -31.13 -3.88 -3.67
CA THR A 175 -31.99 -2.83 -4.24
C THR A 175 -31.44 -1.43 -3.95
N CYS A 176 -30.98 -1.21 -2.72
CA CYS A 176 -30.34 0.03 -2.30
C CYS A 176 -29.04 0.31 -3.07
N ARG A 177 -28.14 -0.67 -3.19
CA ARG A 177 -26.86 -0.51 -3.90
C ARG A 177 -27.08 -0.17 -5.37
N SER A 178 -27.97 -0.89 -6.04
CA SER A 178 -28.35 -0.62 -7.43
C SER A 178 -28.84 0.82 -7.63
N SER A 179 -29.68 1.31 -6.72
CA SER A 179 -30.19 2.70 -6.78
C SER A 179 -29.11 3.75 -6.49
N CYS A 180 -28.22 3.45 -5.54
CA CYS A 180 -27.11 4.32 -5.15
C CYS A 180 -26.08 4.46 -6.27
N GLU A 181 -25.66 3.35 -6.88
CA GLU A 181 -24.72 3.34 -8.01
C GLU A 181 -25.27 4.06 -9.24
N ALA A 182 -26.58 3.93 -9.52
CA ALA A 182 -27.23 4.65 -10.61
C ALA A 182 -27.25 6.19 -10.41
N SER A 183 -27.10 6.66 -9.17
CA SER A 183 -27.23 8.07 -8.81
C SER A 183 -25.90 8.81 -8.69
N GLY A 184 -24.76 8.12 -8.58
CA GLY A 184 -23.46 8.75 -8.35
C GLY A 184 -22.45 8.44 -9.45
N SER A 185 -22.01 9.43 -10.23
CA SER A 185 -20.82 9.24 -11.09
C SER A 185 -20.08 10.53 -11.45
N GLY A 186 -20.71 11.70 -11.33
CA GLY A 186 -20.12 12.96 -11.84
C GLY A 186 -19.08 13.64 -10.94
N SER A 187 -19.23 13.63 -9.61
CA SER A 187 -18.44 14.50 -8.72
C SER A 187 -17.00 14.02 -8.50
N CYS A 188 -16.78 12.71 -8.35
CA CYS A 188 -15.44 12.15 -8.13
C CYS A 188 -14.51 12.32 -9.33
N GLN A 189 -15.03 12.13 -10.56
CA GLN A 189 -14.21 12.23 -11.78
C GLN A 189 -13.61 13.63 -11.94
N THR A 190 -14.38 14.68 -11.61
CA THR A 190 -13.92 16.07 -11.69
C THR A 190 -12.77 16.35 -10.71
N GLN A 191 -12.84 15.81 -9.49
CA GLN A 191 -11.77 15.93 -8.50
C GLN A 191 -10.51 15.18 -8.93
N CYS A 192 -10.69 14.09 -9.67
CA CYS A 192 -9.61 13.26 -10.11
C CYS A 192 -8.86 13.89 -11.30
N THR A 193 -9.55 14.33 -12.35
CA THR A 193 -8.90 14.82 -13.59
C THR A 193 -8.41 16.28 -13.53
N GLY A 194 -8.74 17.04 -12.48
CA GLY A 194 -8.49 18.48 -12.41
C GLY A 194 -7.03 18.93 -12.23
N SER A 195 -6.08 18.01 -11.99
CA SER A 195 -4.65 18.35 -11.87
C SER A 195 -3.75 17.16 -12.22
N THR A 196 -2.69 17.41 -13.00
CA THR A 196 -1.63 16.43 -13.32
C THR A 196 -0.75 16.11 -12.11
N THR A 197 -0.80 16.93 -11.05
CA THR A 197 -0.05 16.68 -9.82
C THR A 197 -0.76 15.69 -8.89
N ARG A 198 -2.09 15.52 -9.01
CA ARG A 198 -2.83 14.63 -8.12
C ARG A 198 -2.44 13.17 -8.33
N ARG A 199 -2.48 12.40 -7.25
CA ARG A 199 -2.13 10.97 -7.22
C ARG A 199 -3.20 10.20 -6.47
N ILE A 200 -3.52 9.00 -6.94
CA ILE A 200 -4.31 8.06 -6.16
C ILE A 200 -3.34 7.31 -5.25
N THR A 201 -3.59 7.33 -3.95
CA THR A 201 -2.63 6.89 -2.93
C THR A 201 -3.17 5.71 -2.13
N ALA A 202 -2.30 4.73 -1.92
CA ALA A 202 -2.46 3.68 -0.92
C ALA A 202 -1.44 3.93 0.20
N GLU A 203 -1.86 3.76 1.45
CA GLU A 203 -0.99 3.80 2.62
C GLU A 203 -1.23 2.56 3.46
N VAL A 204 -0.15 1.86 3.78
CA VAL A 204 -0.20 0.65 4.60
C VAL A 204 0.89 0.73 5.66
N SER A 205 0.58 0.36 6.89
CA SER A 205 1.55 0.20 7.97
C SER A 205 1.50 -1.24 8.46
N LEU A 206 2.66 -1.82 8.76
CA LEU A 206 2.70 -3.16 9.32
C LEU A 206 2.15 -3.15 10.75
N SER A 207 1.36 -4.19 11.08
CA SER A 207 0.92 -4.42 12.45
C SER A 207 2.11 -4.83 13.33
N ALA A 208 1.96 -4.75 14.65
CA ALA A 208 2.99 -5.21 15.59
C ALA A 208 3.35 -6.69 15.39
N ALA A 209 2.38 -7.53 15.03
CA ALA A 209 2.61 -8.95 14.73
C ALA A 209 3.43 -9.13 13.45
N ALA A 210 3.08 -8.43 12.37
CA ALA A 210 3.84 -8.45 11.12
C ALA A 210 5.26 -7.91 11.29
N LEU A 211 5.45 -6.87 12.11
CA LEU A 211 6.78 -6.35 12.47
C LEU A 211 7.59 -7.36 13.28
N ALA A 212 6.98 -8.08 14.21
CA ALA A 212 7.67 -9.12 14.98
C ALA A 212 8.14 -10.27 14.07
N GLU A 213 7.31 -10.67 13.12
CA GLU A 213 7.66 -11.69 12.12
C GLU A 213 8.78 -11.21 11.19
N LEU A 214 8.68 -9.99 10.68
CA LEU A 214 9.73 -9.37 9.87
C LEU A 214 11.06 -9.29 10.65
N ASN A 215 11.02 -8.91 11.93
CA ASN A 215 12.20 -8.89 12.78
C ASN A 215 12.80 -10.28 13.02
N ALA A 216 11.95 -11.31 13.16
CA ALA A 216 12.42 -12.70 13.32
C ALA A 216 13.11 -13.21 12.05
N GLN A 217 12.59 -12.87 10.86
CA GLN A 217 13.20 -13.21 9.58
C GLN A 217 14.56 -12.53 9.37
N ARG A 218 14.76 -11.35 9.95
CA ARG A 218 15.97 -10.54 9.77
C ARG A 218 17.12 -10.85 10.72
N ALA A 219 16.93 -11.69 11.73
CA ALA A 219 17.97 -11.97 12.72
C ALA A 219 19.23 -12.57 12.03
N GLY A 220 20.22 -11.72 11.75
CA GLY A 220 21.49 -12.09 11.13
C GLY A 220 21.61 -11.88 9.61
N LEU A 221 20.65 -11.22 8.94
CA LEU A 221 20.69 -10.94 7.51
C LEU A 221 20.94 -9.46 7.19
N ASP A 222 21.62 -9.20 6.07
CA ASP A 222 21.68 -7.88 5.46
C ASP A 222 20.37 -7.65 4.66
N GLY A 223 19.74 -6.47 4.78
CA GLY A 223 18.52 -6.13 4.03
C GLY A 223 17.19 -6.45 4.75
N VAL A 224 16.06 -5.97 4.21
CA VAL A 224 14.71 -5.95 4.84
C VAL A 224 14.03 -7.32 4.88
N GLY A 225 14.43 -8.26 4.01
CA GLY A 225 13.72 -9.52 3.80
C GLY A 225 12.54 -9.36 2.82
N GLU A 226 11.74 -10.42 2.69
CA GLU A 226 10.55 -10.42 1.83
C GLU A 226 9.32 -9.93 2.60
N VAL A 227 8.55 -9.02 1.98
CA VAL A 227 7.33 -8.46 2.56
C VAL A 227 6.16 -8.69 1.61
N ASN A 228 5.17 -9.48 2.04
CA ASN A 228 3.91 -9.61 1.30
C ASN A 228 2.93 -8.52 1.77
N LEU A 229 2.55 -7.61 0.87
CA LEU A 229 1.74 -6.43 1.18
C LEU A 229 0.77 -6.08 0.06
N ASP A 230 -0.53 -6.13 0.34
CA ASP A 230 -1.54 -5.62 -0.59
C ASP A 230 -1.71 -4.11 -0.46
N LEU A 231 -1.72 -3.41 -1.60
CA LEU A 231 -1.91 -1.97 -1.71
C LEU A 231 -3.36 -1.67 -2.04
N THR A 232 -4.08 -1.05 -1.10
CA THR A 232 -5.45 -0.58 -1.31
C THR A 232 -5.49 0.93 -1.51
N PHE A 233 -5.73 1.35 -2.74
CA PHE A 233 -5.82 2.74 -3.19
C PHE A 233 -7.18 3.34 -2.82
N SER A 234 -7.19 4.27 -1.86
CA SER A 234 -8.42 4.73 -1.20
C SER A 234 -8.59 6.25 -1.14
N LYS A 235 -7.58 7.01 -1.57
CA LYS A 235 -7.62 8.48 -1.52
C LYS A 235 -6.93 9.12 -2.72
N VAL A 236 -7.39 10.31 -3.09
CA VAL A 236 -6.70 11.20 -4.02
C VAL A 236 -5.97 12.26 -3.19
N THR A 237 -4.67 12.41 -3.40
CA THR A 237 -3.83 13.42 -2.74
C THR A 237 -3.23 14.35 -3.78
N ASP A 238 -2.95 15.60 -3.39
CA ASP A 238 -2.15 16.50 -4.23
C ASP A 238 -0.69 16.05 -4.20
N GLY A 239 -0.03 16.04 -5.37
CA GLY A 239 1.36 15.58 -5.49
C GLY A 239 2.32 16.64 -5.01
N ASN A 240 2.80 16.48 -3.77
CA ASN A 240 4.14 16.85 -3.36
C ASN A 240 4.90 15.58 -2.93
#